data_AF-A0A957M346-F1
#
_entry.id   AF-A0A957M346-F1
#
_cell.length_a   1.000
_cell.length_b   1.000
_cell.length_c   1.000
_cell.angle_alpha   90.00
_cell.angle_beta   90.00
_cell.angle_gamma   90.00
#
_symmetry.space_group_name_H-M   'P 1'
#
loop_
_entity.id
_entity.type
_entity.pdbx_description
1 polymer ?
#
loop_
_entity_poly.entity_id
_entity_poly.type
_entity_poly.pdbx_seq_one_letter_code
_entity_poly.pdbx_strand_id
1 'polypeptide(L)'
;MQLLWLLAFLLLCAGLALVWIARRGRHASGLPAGAVVYSDTGAEQAVPAPLISRRYGLIGKPDYLIEARQGAARTMIPVEVKSRSRPGTPPSGHILQLATYCLIIEDIYGTAPSHGVLRYADGSHTIAYTPDLRRAVLDAAEHIRAARTAPDVPRSH
;
A
#
# COMPACT_ATOMS: atom_id res chain seq x y z
N MET A 1 7.33 -27.09 -46.99
CA MET A 1 6.27 -27.59 -46.08
C MET A 1 6.84 -28.03 -44.74
N GLN A 2 7.79 -28.98 -44.66
CA GLN A 2 8.40 -29.42 -43.40
C GLN A 2 9.09 -28.29 -42.60
N LEU A 3 9.79 -27.36 -43.27
CA LEU A 3 10.43 -26.22 -42.62
C LEU A 3 9.44 -25.27 -41.93
N LEU A 4 8.23 -25.12 -42.49
CA LEU A 4 7.16 -24.29 -41.91
C LEU A 4 6.61 -24.92 -40.64
N TRP A 5 6.46 -26.26 -40.61
CA TRP A 5 6.03 -27.00 -39.43
C TRP A 5 7.07 -26.96 -38.30
N LEU A 6 8.35 -27.06 -38.64
CA LEU A 6 9.45 -26.91 -37.67
C LEU A 6 9.49 -25.51 -37.07
N LEU A 7 9.31 -24.47 -37.89
CA LEU A 7 9.24 -23.09 -37.41
C LEU A 7 8.02 -22.85 -36.51
N ALA A 8 6.85 -23.36 -36.88
CA ALA A 8 5.63 -23.25 -36.08
C ALA A 8 5.78 -23.96 -34.72
N PHE A 9 6.39 -25.14 -34.69
CA PHE A 9 6.66 -25.87 -33.45
C PHE A 9 7.64 -25.11 -32.55
N LEU A 10 8.71 -24.54 -33.12
CA LEU A 10 9.70 -23.76 -32.36
C LEU A 10 9.07 -22.49 -31.76
N LEU A 11 8.22 -21.79 -32.51
CA LEU A 11 7.47 -20.62 -32.02
C LEU A 11 6.48 -21.01 -30.91
N LEU A 12 5.80 -22.15 -31.04
CA LEU A 12 4.90 -22.66 -30.00
C LEU A 12 5.67 -22.97 -28.71
N CYS A 13 6.80 -23.68 -28.80
CA CYS A 13 7.65 -23.97 -27.65
C CYS A 13 8.19 -22.70 -27.00
N ALA A 14 8.64 -21.73 -27.79
CA ALA A 14 9.10 -20.43 -27.29
C ALA A 14 7.97 -19.65 -26.60
N GLY A 15 6.76 -19.65 -27.18
CA GLY A 15 5.58 -19.04 -26.57
C GLY A 15 5.20 -19.70 -25.24
N LEU A 16 5.20 -21.03 -25.19
CA LEU A 16 4.95 -21.78 -23.96
C LEU A 16 6.03 -21.53 -22.90
N ALA A 17 7.31 -21.44 -23.31
CA ALA A 17 8.42 -21.11 -22.42
C ALA A 17 8.27 -19.68 -21.87
N LEU A 18 7.92 -18.69 -22.71
CA LEU A 18 7.65 -17.32 -22.28
C LEU A 18 6.45 -17.25 -21.33
N VAL A 19 5.36 -17.97 -21.62
CA VAL A 19 4.20 -18.04 -20.71
C VAL A 19 4.57 -18.71 -19.39
N TRP A 20 5.41 -19.75 -19.41
CA TRP A 20 5.89 -20.43 -18.22
C TRP A 20 6.84 -19.55 -17.40
N ILE A 21 7.79 -18.84 -18.04
CA ILE A 21 8.66 -17.85 -17.40
C ILE A 21 7.83 -16.70 -16.84
N ALA A 22 6.84 -16.19 -17.56
CA ALA A 22 5.94 -15.14 -17.10
C ALA A 22 5.04 -15.64 -15.95
N ARG A 23 4.62 -16.90 -15.94
CA ARG A 23 3.88 -17.51 -14.82
C ARG A 23 4.79 -17.71 -13.60
N ARG A 24 6.01 -18.19 -13.81
CA ARG A 24 7.01 -18.39 -12.75
C ARG A 24 7.51 -17.06 -12.18
N GLY A 25 7.66 -16.03 -13.02
CA GLY A 25 7.91 -14.64 -12.64
C GLY A 25 6.72 -13.99 -11.94
N ARG A 26 5.48 -14.38 -12.29
CA ARG A 26 4.27 -14.01 -11.54
C ARG A 26 4.21 -14.61 -10.13
N HIS A 27 4.86 -15.77 -9.91
CA HIS A 27 5.07 -16.31 -8.56
C HIS A 27 6.20 -15.59 -7.81
N ALA A 28 7.15 -14.97 -8.51
CA ALA A 28 8.12 -14.04 -7.90
C ALA A 28 7.54 -12.63 -7.66
N SER A 29 6.37 -12.32 -8.23
CA SER A 29 5.63 -11.06 -8.00
C SER A 29 4.40 -11.22 -7.08
N GLY A 30 4.35 -12.30 -6.28
CA GLY A 30 3.55 -12.32 -5.04
C GLY A 30 2.07 -11.99 -5.17
N LEU A 31 1.36 -12.53 -6.17
CA LEU A 31 -0.11 -12.48 -6.21
C LEU A 31 -0.71 -13.81 -5.72
N PRO A 32 -1.02 -13.95 -4.42
CA PRO A 32 -1.85 -15.05 -3.94
C PRO A 32 -3.29 -14.89 -4.42
N ALA A 33 -3.95 -16.04 -4.61
CA ALA A 33 -5.40 -16.11 -4.79
C ALA A 33 -6.08 -15.68 -3.47
N GLY A 34 -6.72 -14.51 -3.48
CA GLY A 34 -7.41 -13.94 -2.33
C GLY A 34 -6.94 -12.52 -2.05
N ALA A 35 -7.76 -11.55 -2.48
CA ALA A 35 -7.59 -10.10 -2.36
C ALA A 35 -6.58 -9.44 -3.32
N VAL A 36 -6.74 -9.67 -4.63
CA VAL A 36 -6.31 -8.68 -5.64
C VAL A 36 -7.57 -8.04 -6.22
N VAL A 37 -8.02 -6.98 -5.56
CA VAL A 37 -9.04 -6.03 -6.04
C VAL A 37 -8.52 -4.70 -5.51
N TYR A 38 -8.11 -3.70 -6.29
CA TYR A 38 -8.62 -3.15 -7.54
C TYR A 38 -7.50 -2.21 -8.08
N SER A 39 -7.09 -2.19 -9.35
CA SER A 39 -7.79 -1.88 -10.62
C SER A 39 -7.93 -0.37 -10.92
N ASP A 40 -7.58 -0.05 -12.16
CA ASP A 40 -7.63 1.21 -12.90
C ASP A 40 -6.65 2.36 -12.56
N THR A 41 -5.55 2.36 -13.34
CA THR A 41 -4.86 3.54 -13.90
C THR A 41 -4.53 4.72 -12.96
N GLY A 42 -3.95 4.44 -11.81
CA GLY A 42 -3.17 5.44 -11.05
C GLY A 42 -1.68 5.26 -11.29
N ALA A 43 -0.98 6.27 -11.81
CA ALA A 43 0.48 6.26 -11.79
C ALA A 43 0.97 6.31 -10.34
N GLU A 44 1.77 5.33 -9.91
CA GLU A 44 2.48 5.40 -8.63
C GLU A 44 3.46 6.56 -8.66
N GLN A 45 3.31 7.49 -7.73
CA GLN A 45 4.21 8.64 -7.61
C GLN A 45 4.92 8.58 -6.27
N ALA A 46 6.25 8.55 -6.32
CA ALA A 46 7.06 8.70 -5.12
C ALA A 46 6.81 10.07 -4.50
N VAL A 47 6.67 10.13 -3.18
CA VAL A 47 6.39 11.39 -2.50
C VAL A 47 7.70 12.15 -2.24
N PRO A 48 7.93 13.32 -2.87
CA PRO A 48 9.20 14.01 -2.75
C PRO A 48 9.41 14.59 -1.34
N ALA A 49 8.36 15.15 -0.73
CA ALA A 49 8.41 15.83 0.57
C ALA A 49 7.33 15.30 1.54
N PRO A 50 7.57 15.33 2.86
CA PRO A 50 6.56 14.92 3.84
C PRO A 50 5.25 15.71 3.71
N LEU A 51 4.14 15.00 3.86
CA LEU A 51 2.81 15.57 3.97
C LEU A 51 2.61 16.09 5.40
N ILE A 52 1.93 17.22 5.53
CA ILE A 52 1.74 17.91 6.81
C ILE A 52 0.25 18.21 7.00
N SER A 53 -0.36 17.61 8.02
CA SER A 53 -1.67 18.01 8.53
C SER A 53 -1.46 18.96 9.72
N ARG A 54 -1.74 20.25 9.50
CA ARG A 54 -1.69 21.25 10.58
C ARG A 54 -2.84 21.07 11.56
N ARG A 55 -4.01 20.64 11.08
CA ARG A 55 -5.20 20.44 11.90
C ARG A 55 -4.99 19.41 13.01
N TYR A 56 -4.33 18.31 12.68
CA TYR A 56 -4.08 17.21 13.62
C TYR A 56 -2.66 17.24 14.21
N GLY A 57 -1.81 18.17 13.77
CA GLY A 57 -0.40 18.26 14.19
C GLY A 57 0.40 17.03 13.76
N LEU A 58 0.11 16.47 12.59
CA LEU A 58 0.72 15.25 12.06
C LEU A 58 1.61 15.57 10.86
N ILE A 59 2.77 14.92 10.81
CA ILE A 59 3.68 14.93 9.66
C ILE A 59 4.02 13.49 9.28
N GLY A 60 4.06 13.22 7.99
CA GLY A 60 4.34 11.88 7.49
C GLY A 60 4.68 11.86 6.01
N LYS A 61 5.64 11.02 5.63
CA LYS A 61 5.99 10.77 4.23
C LYS A 61 5.68 9.31 3.91
N PRO A 62 4.57 9.01 3.20
CA PRO A 62 4.41 7.68 2.63
C PRO A 62 5.45 7.48 1.51
N ASP A 63 5.81 6.23 1.22
CA ASP A 63 6.75 5.95 0.14
C ASP A 63 6.19 6.36 -1.22
N TYR A 64 4.90 6.04 -1.46
CA TYR A 64 4.20 6.37 -2.69
C TYR A 64 2.76 6.82 -2.43
N LEU A 65 2.21 7.55 -3.39
CA LEU A 65 0.79 7.81 -3.53
C LEU A 65 0.29 7.22 -4.86
N ILE A 66 -0.89 6.64 -4.80
CA ILE A 66 -1.65 6.20 -5.98
C ILE A 66 -2.85 7.14 -6.12
N GLU A 67 -3.03 7.74 -7.30
CA GLU A 67 -4.28 8.43 -7.63
C GLU A 67 -5.32 7.39 -8.06
N ALA A 68 -6.41 7.26 -7.32
CA ALA A 68 -7.56 6.46 -7.71
C ALA A 68 -8.71 7.37 -8.17
N ARG A 69 -9.37 6.96 -9.26
CA ARG A 69 -10.59 7.60 -9.74
C ARG A 69 -11.82 6.75 -9.44
N GLN A 70 -12.85 7.40 -8.90
CA GLN A 70 -14.20 6.84 -8.80
C GLN A 70 -15.17 7.83 -9.44
N GLY A 71 -15.57 7.55 -10.68
CA GLY A 71 -16.31 8.51 -11.50
C GLY A 71 -15.49 9.78 -11.73
N ALA A 72 -16.04 10.93 -11.33
CA ALA A 72 -15.33 12.22 -11.41
C ALA A 72 -14.44 12.52 -10.20
N ALA A 73 -14.58 11.78 -9.09
CA ALA A 73 -13.81 12.00 -7.87
C ALA A 73 -12.41 11.38 -7.98
N ARG A 74 -11.41 12.10 -7.48
CA ARG A 74 -10.02 11.64 -7.37
C ARG A 74 -9.64 11.56 -5.90
N THR A 75 -9.01 10.46 -5.53
CA THR A 75 -8.56 10.24 -4.16
C THR A 75 -7.14 9.70 -4.17
N MET A 76 -6.29 10.22 -3.28
CA MET A 76 -4.93 9.73 -3.11
C MET A 76 -4.92 8.56 -2.12
N ILE A 77 -4.28 7.46 -2.48
CA ILE A 77 -4.14 6.25 -1.67
C ILE A 77 -2.68 6.12 -1.26
N PRO A 78 -2.37 6.11 0.05
CA PRO A 78 -1.00 5.93 0.52
C PRO A 78 -0.54 4.49 0.36
N VAL A 79 0.71 4.33 -0.08
CA VAL A 79 1.42 3.05 -0.11
C VAL A 79 2.65 3.16 0.78
N GLU A 80 2.77 2.21 1.70
CA GLU A 80 3.90 2.08 2.61
C GLU A 80 4.62 0.76 2.31
N VAL A 81 5.92 0.84 2.03
CA VAL A 81 6.76 -0.31 1.66
C VAL A 81 7.49 -0.84 2.89
N LYS A 82 7.44 -2.16 3.06
CA LYS A 82 8.18 -2.90 4.08
C LYS A 82 9.10 -3.91 3.39
N SER A 83 10.38 -3.89 3.74
CA SER A 83 11.41 -4.77 3.14
C SER A 83 11.29 -6.25 3.52
N ARG A 84 10.47 -6.56 4.52
CA ARG A 84 10.26 -7.92 5.03
C ARG A 84 9.16 -8.67 4.27
N SER A 85 9.16 -10.00 4.40
CA SER A 85 8.04 -10.84 3.94
C SER A 85 6.73 -10.50 4.62
N ARG A 86 5.64 -10.71 3.89
CA ARG A 86 4.27 -10.42 4.26
C ARG A 86 3.82 -11.35 5.40
N PRO A 87 3.51 -10.82 6.59
CA PRO A 87 2.92 -11.62 7.65
C PRO A 87 1.47 -11.98 7.28
N GLY A 88 0.94 -13.07 7.86
CA GLY A 88 -0.47 -13.44 7.68
C GLY A 88 -1.44 -12.32 8.08
N THR A 89 -1.11 -11.59 9.17
CA THR A 89 -1.81 -10.38 9.60
C THR A 89 -0.79 -9.26 9.81
N PRO A 90 -1.02 -8.05 9.28
CA PRO A 90 -0.13 -6.91 9.51
C PRO A 90 -0.05 -6.54 10.99
N PRO A 91 1.15 -6.22 11.52
CA PRO A 91 1.30 -5.66 12.86
C PRO A 91 0.48 -4.37 13.03
N SER A 92 -0.09 -4.18 14.22
CA SER A 92 -0.91 -2.99 14.55
C SER A 92 -0.17 -1.68 14.28
N GLY A 93 1.14 -1.62 14.59
CA GLY A 93 1.97 -0.45 14.29
C GLY A 93 2.07 -0.12 12.80
N HIS A 94 2.12 -1.13 11.91
CA HIS A 94 2.11 -0.89 10.47
C HIS A 94 0.76 -0.33 10.00
N ILE A 95 -0.34 -0.89 10.53
CA ILE A 95 -1.71 -0.44 10.23
C ILE A 95 -1.89 1.01 10.70
N LEU A 96 -1.48 1.33 11.93
CA LEU A 96 -1.62 2.65 12.53
C LEU A 96 -0.74 3.70 11.82
N GLN A 97 0.48 3.34 11.44
CA GLN A 97 1.35 4.20 10.62
C GLN A 97 0.69 4.51 9.26
N LEU A 98 0.21 3.48 8.55
CA LEU A 98 -0.48 3.67 7.27
C LEU A 98 -1.74 4.54 7.42
N ALA A 99 -2.52 4.30 8.47
CA ALA A 99 -3.71 5.10 8.79
C ALA A 99 -3.39 6.57 9.08
N THR A 100 -2.22 6.84 9.65
CA THR A 100 -1.73 8.22 9.86
C THR A 100 -1.59 8.94 8.53
N TYR A 101 -1.09 8.26 7.49
CA TYR A 101 -1.04 8.84 6.14
C TYR A 101 -2.43 9.04 5.56
N CYS A 102 -3.37 8.11 5.77
CA CYS A 102 -4.75 8.29 5.33
C CYS A 102 -5.40 9.54 5.96
N LEU A 103 -5.19 9.76 7.27
CA LEU A 103 -5.71 10.94 7.97
C LEU A 103 -5.06 12.24 7.48
N ILE A 104 -3.75 12.24 7.21
CA ILE A 104 -3.08 13.41 6.65
C ILE A 104 -3.62 13.73 5.24
N ILE A 105 -3.84 12.71 4.40
CA ILE A 105 -4.42 12.87 3.07
C ILE A 105 -5.87 13.37 3.14
N GLU A 106 -6.69 12.81 4.04
CA GLU A 106 -8.06 13.28 4.30
C GLU A 106 -8.07 14.78 4.62
N ASP A 107 -7.16 15.25 5.48
CA ASP A 107 -7.06 16.66 5.85
C ASP A 107 -6.62 17.56 4.69
N ILE A 108 -5.61 17.13 3.91
CA ILE A 108 -5.03 17.92 2.82
C ILE A 108 -5.99 18.02 1.62
N TYR A 109 -6.61 16.90 1.24
CA TYR A 109 -7.41 16.80 0.02
C TYR A 109 -8.92 16.87 0.28
N GLY A 110 -9.36 16.92 1.53
CA GLY A 110 -10.76 17.01 1.93
C GLY A 110 -11.59 15.76 1.67
N THR A 111 -10.99 14.71 1.10
CA THR A 111 -11.64 13.43 0.80
C THR A 111 -10.85 12.30 1.44
N ALA A 112 -11.53 11.48 2.24
CA ALA A 112 -10.91 10.34 2.89
C ALA A 112 -10.53 9.26 1.85
N PRO A 113 -9.30 8.72 1.92
CA PRO A 113 -8.96 7.49 1.20
C PRO A 113 -9.87 6.35 1.64
N SER A 114 -10.33 5.50 0.73
CA SER A 114 -11.09 4.31 1.12
C SER A 114 -10.23 3.27 1.83
N HIS A 115 -8.93 3.26 1.52
CA HIS A 115 -7.94 2.35 2.07
C HIS A 115 -6.53 2.92 1.92
N GLY A 116 -5.56 2.25 2.55
CA GLY A 116 -4.15 2.34 2.22
C GLY A 116 -3.57 0.97 1.88
N VAL A 117 -2.35 0.92 1.36
CA VAL A 117 -1.68 -0.32 0.96
C VAL A 117 -0.37 -0.50 1.73
N LEU A 118 -0.24 -1.63 2.43
CA LEU A 118 1.04 -2.11 2.96
C LEU A 118 1.66 -3.05 1.92
N ARG A 119 2.77 -2.64 1.30
CA ARG A 119 3.49 -3.44 0.31
C ARG A 119 4.72 -4.08 0.96
N TYR A 120 4.72 -5.41 1.04
CA TYR A 120 5.82 -6.24 1.53
C TYR A 120 6.65 -6.78 0.36
N ALA A 121 7.77 -7.42 0.66
CA ALA A 121 8.68 -7.96 -0.36
C ALA A 121 8.02 -9.00 -1.30
N ASP A 122 7.05 -9.77 -0.79
CA ASP A 122 6.42 -10.92 -1.45
C ASP A 122 4.88 -10.80 -1.55
N GLY A 123 4.33 -9.61 -1.33
CA GLY A 123 2.89 -9.35 -1.50
C GLY A 123 2.42 -8.07 -0.81
N SER A 124 1.11 -7.83 -0.81
CA SER A 124 0.51 -6.66 -0.16
C SER A 124 -0.66 -7.00 0.74
N HIS A 125 -1.01 -6.04 1.60
CA HIS A 125 -2.26 -6.00 2.36
C HIS A 125 -2.96 -4.65 2.10
N THR A 126 -4.22 -4.71 1.72
CA THR A 126 -5.10 -3.54 1.61
C THR A 126 -5.83 -3.32 2.92
N ILE A 127 -5.66 -2.14 3.51
CA ILE A 127 -6.22 -1.80 4.82
C ILE A 127 -7.31 -0.76 4.63
N ALA A 128 -8.56 -1.13 4.88
CA ALA A 128 -9.67 -0.20 4.88
C ALA A 128 -9.43 0.93 5.90
N TYR A 129 -9.62 2.18 5.47
CA TYR A 129 -9.51 3.33 6.35
C TYR A 129 -10.87 3.58 7.01
N THR A 130 -11.09 2.91 8.14
CA THR A 130 -12.36 2.98 8.86
C THR A 130 -12.40 4.14 9.86
N PRO A 131 -13.60 4.58 10.29
CA PRO A 131 -13.73 5.56 11.37
C PRO A 131 -13.02 5.14 12.66
N ASP A 132 -12.98 3.84 12.96
CA ASP A 132 -12.28 3.32 14.14
C ASP A 132 -10.77 3.48 14.03
N LEU A 133 -10.22 3.21 12.83
CA LEU A 133 -8.80 3.36 12.59
C LEU A 133 -8.38 4.84 12.59
N ARG A 134 -9.25 5.72 12.07
CA ARG A 134 -9.11 7.18 12.19
C ARG A 134 -9.07 7.62 13.66
N ARG A 135 -9.98 7.13 14.49
CA ARG A 135 -9.98 7.42 15.95
C ARG A 135 -8.72 6.91 16.62
N ALA A 136 -8.29 5.69 16.30
CA ALA A 136 -7.07 5.11 16.85
C ALA A 136 -5.82 5.97 16.57
N VAL A 137 -5.72 6.58 15.38
CA VAL A 137 -4.63 7.52 15.06
C VAL A 137 -4.69 8.77 15.93
N LEU A 138 -5.88 9.38 16.06
CA LEU A 138 -6.07 10.58 16.87
C LEU A 138 -5.75 10.30 18.35
N ASP A 139 -6.25 9.19 18.88
CA ASP A 139 -6.01 8.76 20.25
C ASP A 139 -4.51 8.51 20.46
N ALA A 140 -3.83 7.81 19.56
CA ALA A 140 -2.39 7.57 19.65
C ALA A 140 -1.59 8.89 19.64
N ALA A 141 -1.98 9.84 18.79
CA ALA A 141 -1.34 11.15 18.75
C ALA A 141 -1.55 11.94 20.05
N GLU A 142 -2.74 11.88 20.64
CA GLU A 142 -3.06 12.47 21.94
C GLU A 142 -2.19 11.87 23.05
N HIS A 143 -2.12 10.53 23.14
CA HIS A 143 -1.31 9.83 24.12
C HIS A 143 0.18 10.18 23.98
N ILE A 144 0.71 10.25 22.76
CA ILE A 144 2.10 10.66 22.51
C ILE A 144 2.33 12.11 22.98
N ARG A 145 1.40 13.03 22.70
CA ARG A 145 1.50 14.42 23.17
C ARG A 145 1.50 14.51 24.70
N ALA A 146 0.60 13.80 25.36
CA ALA A 146 0.53 13.76 26.83
C ALA A 146 1.80 13.14 27.44
N ALA A 147 2.30 12.05 26.86
CA ALA A 147 3.51 11.37 27.31
C ALA A 147 4.76 12.25 27.19
N ARG A 148 4.86 13.14 26.19
CA ARG A 148 5.98 14.09 26.07
C ARG A 148 6.07 15.09 27.23
N THR A 149 4.98 15.31 27.96
CA THR A 149 4.95 16.17 29.15
C THR A 149 5.08 15.38 30.45
N ALA A 150 5.14 14.04 30.39
CA ALA A 150 5.24 13.18 31.57
C ALA A 150 6.72 12.98 31.99
N PRO A 151 6.99 12.89 33.32
CA PRO A 151 8.35 12.67 33.83
C PRO A 151 8.90 11.26 33.56
N ASP A 152 8.03 10.27 33.32
CA ASP A 152 8.42 8.90 32.97
C ASP A 152 7.40 8.28 32.01
N VAL A 153 7.87 7.54 31.00
CA VAL A 153 7.03 6.90 29.98
C VAL A 153 7.51 5.46 29.80
N PRO A 154 6.73 4.46 30.28
CA PRO A 154 7.07 3.06 30.08
C PRO A 154 7.05 2.71 28.59
N ARG A 155 8.01 1.91 28.14
CA ARG A 155 8.00 1.37 26.78
C ARG A 155 6.92 0.29 26.67
N SER A 156 6.00 0.44 25.70
CA SER A 156 5.18 -0.69 25.27
C SER A 156 6.04 -1.63 24.41
N HIS A 157 6.18 -2.86 24.89
CA HIS A 157 6.77 -3.99 24.15
C HIS A 157 5.68 -4.76 23.40
#